data_AF-A0A183SJR5-F1
#
_entry.id   AF-A0A183SJR5-F1
#
_cell.length_a   1.000
_cell.length_b   1.000
_cell.length_c   1.000
_cell.angle_alpha   90.00
_cell.angle_beta   90.00
_cell.angle_gamma   90.00
#
_symmetry.space_group_name_H-M   'P 1'
#
loop_
_entity.id
_entity.type
_entity.pdbx_description
1 polymer ?
#
loop_
_entity_poly.entity_id
_entity_poly.type
_entity_poly.pdbx_seq_one_letter_code
_entity_poly.pdbx_strand_id
1 'polypeptide(L)'
;MDHAAWQGVMGPHSLGSCNDNELHLLHTCAKHRLLLTNTFFRPPTREKATWVHLRSRRWHLLDYVLVRRRDRQDVLVTKAICDADG
;
A
#
# COMPACT_ATOMS: atom_id res chain seq x y z
N MET A 1 -13.69 5.93 0.09
CA MET A 1 -12.46 6.62 0.52
C MET A 1 -12.22 7.75 -0.46
N ASP A 2 -11.98 8.96 0.02
CA ASP A 2 -11.78 10.09 -0.88
C ASP A 2 -10.34 10.10 -1.38
N HIS A 3 -10.13 9.54 -2.58
CA HIS A 3 -8.79 9.44 -3.18
C HIS A 3 -8.16 10.83 -3.40
N ALA A 4 -8.98 11.88 -3.53
CA ALA A 4 -8.50 13.25 -3.66
C ALA A 4 -7.81 13.75 -2.38
N ALA A 5 -8.32 13.38 -1.20
CA ALA A 5 -7.74 13.81 0.08
C ALA A 5 -6.36 13.20 0.36
N TRP A 6 -6.04 12.04 -0.25
CA TRP A 6 -4.81 11.29 0.02
C TRP A 6 -3.84 11.23 -1.17
N GLN A 7 -4.07 11.98 -2.23
CA GLN A 7 -3.27 11.94 -3.47
C GLN A 7 -1.76 12.17 -3.27
N GLY A 8 -1.36 12.81 -2.15
CA GLY A 8 0.03 13.06 -1.77
C GLY A 8 0.70 11.96 -0.93
N VAL A 9 -0.05 10.94 -0.52
CA VAL A 9 0.39 9.83 0.35
C VAL A 9 0.07 8.47 -0.28
N MET A 10 -1.08 8.38 -0.92
CA MET A 10 -1.62 7.19 -1.57
C MET A 10 -1.79 7.43 -3.07
N GLY A 11 -1.38 6.44 -3.86
CA GLY A 11 -1.55 6.44 -5.30
C GLY A 11 -2.90 5.88 -5.74
N PRO A 12 -3.22 5.99 -7.04
CA PRO A 12 -4.52 5.64 -7.61
C PRO A 12 -4.84 4.14 -7.57
N HIS A 13 -3.88 3.28 -7.25
CA HIS A 13 -4.04 1.81 -7.28
C HIS A 13 -4.31 1.19 -5.90
N SER A 14 -4.59 2.00 -4.88
CA SER A 14 -5.02 1.52 -3.57
C SER A 14 -6.27 0.65 -3.66
N LEU A 15 -6.29 -0.46 -2.92
CA LEU A 15 -7.41 -1.40 -2.88
C LEU A 15 -8.33 -1.15 -1.68
N GLY A 16 -9.65 -1.13 -1.93
CA GLY A 16 -10.66 -1.41 -0.90
C GLY A 16 -10.96 -0.32 0.12
N SER A 17 -11.81 -0.65 1.09
CA SER A 17 -12.16 0.24 2.19
C SER A 17 -11.02 0.31 3.22
N CYS A 18 -10.59 1.54 3.51
CA CYS A 18 -9.63 1.84 4.56
C CYS A 18 -10.20 1.43 5.93
N ASN A 19 -9.48 0.61 6.69
CA ASN A 19 -9.78 0.38 8.12
C ASN A 19 -9.18 1.48 9.00
N ASP A 20 -9.53 1.52 10.30
CA ASP A 20 -9.05 2.56 11.23
C ASP A 20 -7.53 2.55 11.40
N ASN A 21 -6.89 1.38 11.31
CA ASN A 21 -5.43 1.25 11.41
C ASN A 21 -4.74 1.80 10.15
N GLU A 22 -5.30 1.55 8.97
CA GLU A 22 -4.86 2.12 7.70
C GLU A 22 -5.05 3.64 7.72
N LEU A 23 -6.11 4.15 8.32
CA LEU A 23 -6.32 5.60 8.47
C LEU A 23 -5.25 6.23 9.37
N HIS A 24 -4.89 5.57 10.47
CA HIS A 24 -3.82 6.02 11.35
C HIS A 24 -2.46 6.00 10.61
N LEU A 25 -2.19 4.96 9.84
CA LEU A 25 -0.99 4.88 9.01
C LEU A 25 -0.93 6.04 8.02
N LEU A 26 -2.03 6.35 7.34
CA LEU A 26 -2.13 7.44 6.38
C LEU A 26 -1.90 8.81 7.01
N HIS A 27 -2.48 9.04 8.18
CA HIS A 27 -2.30 10.28 8.92
C HIS A 27 -0.83 10.47 9.34
N THR A 28 -0.18 9.41 9.82
CA THR A 28 1.26 9.41 10.12
C THR A 28 2.07 9.68 8.85
N CYS A 29 1.74 9.03 7.73
CA CYS A 29 2.46 9.24 6.47
C CYS A 29 2.30 10.67 5.94
N ALA A 30 1.11 11.27 6.02
CA ALA A 30 0.89 12.67 5.66
C ALA A 30 1.72 13.62 6.52
N LYS A 31 1.75 13.40 7.84
CA LYS A 31 2.54 14.19 8.80
C LYS A 31 4.03 14.11 8.50
N HIS A 32 4.53 12.93 8.13
CA HIS A 32 5.96 12.68 7.88
C HIS A 32 6.36 12.81 6.41
N ARG A 33 5.45 13.25 5.52
CA ARG A 33 5.69 13.38 4.07
C ARG A 33 6.17 12.07 3.44
N LEU A 34 5.58 10.96 3.87
CA LEU A 34 5.82 9.61 3.35
C LEU A 34 4.76 9.23 2.31
N LEU A 35 5.15 8.37 1.38
CA LEU A 35 4.35 7.83 0.30
C LEU A 35 4.24 6.31 0.45
N LEU A 36 3.06 5.78 0.20
CA LEU A 36 2.77 4.36 0.10
C LEU A 36 3.06 3.87 -1.32
N THR A 37 4.31 3.49 -1.61
CA THR A 37 4.74 3.16 -2.98
C THR A 37 3.96 1.99 -3.59
N ASN A 38 3.50 1.05 -2.75
CA ASN A 38 2.62 -0.07 -3.12
C ASN A 38 1.31 0.36 -3.80
N THR A 39 0.86 1.60 -3.58
CA THR A 39 -0.38 2.15 -4.16
C THR A 39 -0.12 3.05 -5.37
N PHE A 40 1.12 3.49 -5.59
CA PHE A 40 1.50 4.32 -6.74
C PHE A 40 1.74 3.49 -7.99
N PHE A 41 2.44 2.37 -7.84
CA PHE A 41 2.67 1.44 -8.95
C PHE A 41 1.46 0.53 -9.14
N ARG A 42 1.38 -0.09 -10.32
CA ARG A 42 0.37 -1.11 -10.63
C ARG A 42 1.02 -2.50 -10.56
N PRO A 43 1.33 -3.03 -9.37
CA PRO A 43 1.80 -4.40 -9.29
C PRO A 43 0.70 -5.37 -9.78
N PRO A 44 1.09 -6.51 -10.37
CA PRO A 44 0.19 -7.62 -10.68
C PRO A 44 -0.73 -7.93 -9.49
N THR A 45 -1.98 -8.32 -9.76
CA THR A 45 -3.01 -8.58 -8.73
C THR A 45 -2.57 -9.60 -7.68
N ARG A 46 -1.67 -10.53 -8.02
CA ARG A 46 -1.11 -11.53 -7.11
C ARG A 46 -0.08 -10.95 -6.10
N GLU A 47 0.54 -9.82 -6.44
CA GLU A 47 1.57 -9.13 -5.64
C GLU A 47 0.98 -7.93 -4.86
N LYS A 48 -0.35 -7.75 -4.93
CA LYS A 48 -1.10 -6.65 -4.32
C LYS A 48 -1.63 -6.97 -2.92
N ALA A 49 -1.59 -8.22 -2.51
CA ALA A 49 -2.06 -8.63 -1.20
C ALA A 49 -1.04 -9.59 -0.59
N THR A 50 -0.43 -9.16 0.51
CA THR A 50 0.67 -9.87 1.14
C THR A 50 0.19 -10.87 2.20
N TRP A 51 -1.09 -10.79 2.60
CA TRP A 51 -1.60 -11.62 3.68
C TRP A 51 -3.00 -12.17 3.38
N VAL A 52 -3.24 -13.42 3.76
CA VAL A 52 -4.57 -14.06 3.69
C VAL A 52 -5.14 -14.22 5.09
N HIS A 53 -6.35 -13.70 5.29
CA HIS A 53 -7.07 -13.92 6.54
C HIS A 53 -7.69 -15.33 6.51
N LEU A 54 -7.08 -16.29 7.20
CA LEU A 54 -7.45 -17.72 7.17
C LEU A 54 -8.94 -17.99 7.40
N ARG A 55 -9.60 -17.20 8.27
CA ARG A 55 -11.02 -17.38 8.62
C ARG A 55 -11.98 -16.82 7.57
N SER A 56 -11.62 -15.75 6.87
CA SER A 56 -12.48 -15.12 5.85
C SER A 56 -12.05 -15.44 4.42
N ARG A 57 -10.88 -16.08 4.26
CA ARG A 57 -10.20 -16.32 2.98
C ARG A 57 -10.07 -15.07 2.12
N ARG A 58 -10.03 -13.90 2.76
CA ARG A 58 -9.85 -12.61 2.08
C ARG A 58 -8.38 -12.25 2.07
N TRP A 59 -7.96 -11.73 0.93
CA TRP A 59 -6.64 -11.19 0.70
C TRP A 59 -6.59 -9.75 1.19
N HIS A 60 -5.57 -9.43 1.98
CA HIS A 60 -5.34 -8.12 2.57
C HIS A 60 -3.94 -7.62 2.22
N LEU A 61 -3.84 -6.33 1.92
CA LEU A 61 -2.57 -5.63 1.81
C LEU A 61 -2.18 -5.13 3.21
N LEU A 62 -1.28 -5.84 3.87
CA LEU A 62 -0.78 -5.48 5.21
C LEU A 62 0.64 -4.91 5.15
N ASP A 63 1.43 -5.32 4.18
CA ASP A 63 2.79 -4.85 4.02
C ASP A 63 2.83 -3.59 3.14
N TYR A 64 3.25 -2.50 3.77
CA TYR A 64 3.35 -1.20 3.13
C TYR A 64 4.81 -0.76 3.07
N VAL A 65 5.29 -0.46 1.88
CA VAL A 65 6.60 0.18 1.69
C VAL A 65 6.40 1.69 1.72
N LEU A 66 7.07 2.33 2.68
CA LEU A 66 7.01 3.77 2.91
C LEU A 66 8.29 4.42 2.40
N VAL A 67 8.14 5.41 1.53
CA VAL A 67 9.26 6.18 1.00
C VAL A 67 9.02 7.67 1.19
N ARG A 68 10.08 8.42 1.48
CA ARG A 68 9.98 9.88 1.58
C ARG A 68 9.57 10.47 0.24
N ARG A 69 8.70 11.48 0.25
CA ARG A 69 8.18 12.09 -0.98
C ARG A 69 9.26 12.55 -1.96
N ARG A 70 10.39 13.04 -1.46
CA ARG A 70 11.54 13.48 -2.26
C ARG A 70 12.29 12.33 -2.96
N ASP A 71 12.27 11.13 -2.38
CA ASP A 71 13.01 9.96 -2.86
C ASP A 71 12.11 9.07 -3.75
N ARG A 72 10.91 9.54 -4.11
CA ARG A 72 9.94 8.79 -4.93
C ARG A 72 10.51 8.36 -6.27
N GLN A 73 11.36 9.21 -6.85
CA GLN A 73 11.93 9.04 -8.18
C GLN A 73 12.90 7.84 -8.24
N ASP A 74 13.44 7.45 -7.08
CA ASP A 74 14.42 6.37 -6.94
C ASP A 74 13.75 5.00 -6.81
N VAL A 75 12.40 4.96 -6.72
CA VAL A 75 11.62 3.72 -6.61
C VAL A 75 10.99 3.41 -7.96
N LEU A 76 11.43 2.31 -8.59
CA LEU A 76 10.94 1.90 -9.91
C LEU A 76 9.71 0.99 -9.82
N VAL A 77 9.69 0.09 -8.83
CA VAL A 77 8.60 -0.86 -8.62
C VAL A 77 8.54 -1.21 -7.14
N THR A 78 7.35 -1.54 -6.67
CA THR A 78 7.20 -2.23 -5.40
C THR A 78 6.24 -3.39 -5.58
N LYS A 79 6.69 -4.57 -5.18
CA LYS A 79 5.95 -5.82 -5.30
C LYS A 79 6.08 -6.64 -4.03
N ALA A 80 4.99 -7.29 -3.62
CA ALA A 80 5.08 -8.38 -2.67
C ALA A 80 5.64 -9.61 -3.39
N ILE A 81 6.65 -10.24 -2.81
CA ILE A 81 7.14 -11.54 -3.27
C ILE A 81 6.43 -12.60 -2.42
N CYS A 82 5.45 -13.26 -3.02
CA CYS A 82 4.83 -14.44 -2.43
C CYS A 82 5.58 -15.66 -2.97
N ASP A 83 6.79 -15.90 -2.46
CA ASP A 83 7.55 -17.09 -2.80
C ASP A 83 7.84 -17.90 -1.54
N ALA A 84 6.92 -18.83 -1.31
CA ALA A 84 7.13 -20.06 -0.57
C ALA A 84 6.35 -21.12 -1.35
N ASP A 85 6.75 -21.36 -2.59
CA ASP A 85 6.49 -22.65 -3.21
C ASP A 85 7.27 -23.69 -2.37
N GLY A 86 6.53 -24.43 -1.54
CA GLY A 86 7.04 -25.63 -0.86
C GLY A 86 7.13 -26.80 -1.82
#